data_AF-A0A397W1J8-F1
#
_entry.id   AF-A0A397W1J8-F1
#
_cell.length_a   1.000
_cell.length_b   1.000
_cell.length_c   1.000
_cell.angle_alpha   90.00
_cell.angle_beta   90.00
_cell.angle_gamma   90.00
#
_symmetry.space_group_name_H-M   'P 1'
#
loop_
_entity.id
_entity.type
_entity.pdbx_description
1 polymer ?
#
loop_
_entity_poly.entity_id
_entity_poly.type
_entity_poly.pdbx_seq_one_letter_code
_entity_poly.pdbx_strand_id
1 'polypeptide(L)'
;MHQDGKFIIIDFSSSMSLENQSKPTLKIAEENVAYVDPKFFNPTLKDIKYDKSSDIYSLGVIFWEISSGRPPFSDQPELKDKRFKNFSYS
;
A
#
# COMPACT_ATOMS: atom_id res chain seq x y z
N MET A 1 14.82 -10.89 11.16
CA MET A 1 15.02 -10.21 12.47
C MET A 1 16.50 -10.06 12.71
N HIS A 2 16.97 -8.87 13.09
CA HIS A 2 18.32 -8.72 13.63
C HIS A 2 18.41 -9.49 14.96
N GLN A 3 19.60 -9.96 15.33
CA GLN A 3 19.81 -10.82 16.51
C GLN A 3 19.38 -10.15 17.83
N ASP A 4 19.22 -8.83 17.85
CA ASP A 4 18.89 -8.05 19.05
C ASP A 4 17.40 -7.62 19.11
N GLY A 5 16.52 -8.21 18.30
CA GLY A 5 15.09 -7.83 18.27
C GLY A 5 14.82 -6.50 17.55
N LYS A 6 15.81 -5.95 16.86
CA LYS A 6 15.66 -4.73 16.05
C LYS A 6 14.86 -5.00 14.77
N PHE A 7 13.84 -4.18 14.53
CA PHE A 7 13.14 -4.13 13.25
C PHE A 7 13.99 -3.37 12.22
N ILE A 8 14.05 -3.92 11.01
CA ILE A 8 14.78 -3.35 9.87
C ILE A 8 13.82 -3.38 8.69
N ILE A 9 13.73 -2.26 7.97
CA ILE A 9 13.00 -2.17 6.71
C ILE A 9 13.93 -2.68 5.61
N ILE A 10 13.42 -3.62 4.80
CA ILE A 10 14.13 -4.24 3.68
C ILE A 10 13.28 -4.11 2.41
N ASP A 11 13.84 -4.53 1.27
CA ASP A 11 13.16 -4.52 -0.04
C ASP A 11 12.77 -3.13 -0.58
N PHE A 12 13.77 -2.30 -0.82
CA PHE A 12 13.63 -0.98 -1.46
C PHE A 12 13.53 -1.05 -2.99
N SER A 13 13.27 -2.23 -3.56
CA SER A 13 13.21 -2.42 -5.02
C SER A 13 12.09 -1.62 -5.69
N SER A 14 11.04 -1.30 -4.93
CA SER A 14 9.88 -0.50 -5.36
C SER A 14 9.93 0.96 -4.87
N SER A 15 11.03 1.41 -4.28
CA SER A 15 11.17 2.78 -3.80
C SER A 15 11.28 3.78 -4.94
N MET A 16 10.70 4.97 -4.75
CA MET A 16 10.59 6.00 -5.77
C MET A 16 11.18 7.33 -5.26
N SER A 17 12.02 7.98 -6.07
CA SER A 17 12.52 9.32 -5.76
C SER A 17 11.42 10.37 -5.97
N LEU A 18 11.29 11.30 -5.03
CA LEU A 18 10.29 12.38 -5.13
C LEU A 18 10.63 13.42 -6.22
N GLU A 19 11.88 13.47 -6.67
CA GLU A 19 12.35 14.47 -7.64
C GLU A 19 12.05 14.05 -9.09
N ASN A 20 11.98 12.74 -9.35
CA ASN A 20 11.81 12.16 -10.69
C ASN A 20 10.46 11.45 -10.85
N GLN A 21 9.38 12.01 -10.29
CA GLN A 21 8.05 11.41 -10.43
C GLN A 21 7.52 11.56 -11.86
N SER A 22 7.98 10.70 -12.76
CA SER A 22 7.16 10.26 -13.89
C SER A 22 5.94 9.52 -13.32
N LYS A 23 4.83 9.50 -14.07
CA LYS A 23 3.53 8.95 -13.63
C LYS A 23 3.71 7.72 -12.72
N PRO A 24 3.13 7.72 -11.52
CA PRO A 24 3.40 6.69 -10.53
C PRO A 24 3.03 5.32 -11.09
N THR A 25 4.02 4.48 -11.37
CA THR A 25 3.78 3.11 -11.81
C THR A 25 3.65 2.25 -10.58
N LEU A 26 2.44 2.25 -10.07
CA LEU A 26 2.04 1.44 -8.93
C LEU A 26 1.97 -0.02 -9.34
N LYS A 27 2.94 -0.83 -8.91
CA LYS A 27 2.83 -2.28 -8.98
C LYS A 27 2.00 -2.78 -7.81
N ILE A 28 0.68 -2.56 -7.89
CA ILE A 28 -0.26 -3.09 -6.91
C ILE A 28 -0.45 -4.57 -7.22
N ALA A 29 0.23 -5.41 -6.43
CA ALA A 29 -0.06 -6.84 -6.41
C ALA A 29 -1.24 -7.12 -5.46
N GLU A 30 -1.97 -8.21 -5.71
CA GLU A 30 -3.15 -8.58 -4.92
C GLU A 30 -2.84 -8.76 -3.42
N GLU A 31 -1.62 -9.21 -3.13
CA GLU A 31 -1.07 -9.39 -1.79
C GLU A 31 -0.88 -8.07 -1.01
N ASN A 32 -0.60 -6.95 -1.69
CA ASN A 32 -0.19 -5.71 -1.03
C ASN A 32 -1.28 -4.63 -1.02
N VAL A 33 -2.42 -4.87 -1.68
CA VAL A 33 -3.52 -3.89 -1.84
C VAL A 33 -4.03 -3.32 -0.51
N ALA A 34 -3.90 -4.09 0.58
CA ALA A 34 -4.31 -3.67 1.91
C ALA A 34 -3.46 -2.52 2.48
N TYR A 35 -2.18 -2.47 2.11
CA TYR A 35 -1.21 -1.51 2.62
C TYR A 35 -1.06 -0.29 1.70
N VAL A 36 -1.75 -0.27 0.56
CA VAL A 36 -1.73 0.86 -0.38
C VAL A 36 -2.70 1.94 0.08
N ASP A 37 -2.24 3.19 0.08
CA ASP A 37 -3.05 4.36 0.41
C ASP A 37 -4.34 4.39 -0.44
N PRO A 38 -5.53 4.48 0.19
CA PRO A 38 -6.82 4.48 -0.48
C PRO A 38 -6.96 5.55 -1.58
N LYS A 39 -6.20 6.66 -1.47
CA LYS A 39 -6.25 7.73 -2.48
C LYS A 39 -5.96 7.20 -3.88
N PHE A 40 -5.07 6.22 -4.02
CA PHE A 40 -4.71 5.63 -5.33
C PHE A 40 -5.86 4.88 -6.00
N PHE A 41 -6.94 4.58 -5.28
CA PHE A 41 -8.14 3.94 -5.84
C PHE A 41 -9.29 4.94 -6.04
N ASN A 42 -9.10 6.23 -5.77
CA ASN A 42 -10.15 7.24 -5.94
C ASN A 42 -10.14 7.80 -7.38
N PRO A 43 -11.14 7.45 -8.22
CA PRO A 43 -11.19 7.90 -9.61
C PRO A 43 -11.42 9.41 -9.77
N THR A 44 -11.84 10.09 -8.69
CA THR A 44 -12.13 11.53 -8.68
C THR A 44 -10.85 12.36 -8.53
N LEU A 45 -9.80 11.77 -7.94
CA LEU A 45 -8.51 12.43 -7.75
C LEU A 45 -7.67 12.27 -9.02
N LYS A 46 -7.48 13.37 -9.74
CA LYS A 46 -6.55 13.44 -10.88
C LYS A 46 -5.15 13.79 -10.38
N ASP A 47 -4.12 13.27 -11.06
CA ASP A 47 -2.71 13.56 -10.79
C ASP A 47 -2.21 13.21 -9.38
N ILE A 48 -2.70 12.10 -8.82
CA ILE A 48 -2.22 11.57 -7.54
C ILE A 48 -0.72 11.25 -7.65
N LYS A 49 0.05 11.77 -6.70
CA LYS A 49 1.49 11.54 -6.58
C LYS A 49 1.82 10.72 -5.36
N TYR A 50 2.91 9.98 -5.46
CA TYR A 50 3.52 9.38 -4.28
C TYR A 50 4.13 10.45 -3.40
N ASP A 51 3.86 10.34 -2.13
CA ASP A 51 4.36 11.22 -1.10
C ASP A 51 4.55 10.45 0.20
N LYS A 52 5.18 11.11 1.16
CA LYS A 52 5.48 10.54 2.48
C LYS A 52 4.20 10.10 3.23
N SER A 53 3.03 10.68 2.92
CA SER A 53 1.77 10.27 3.56
C SER A 53 1.35 8.85 3.17
N SER A 54 1.74 8.39 1.98
CA SER A 54 1.48 7.02 1.52
C SER A 54 2.24 5.98 2.37
N ASP A 55 3.51 6.27 2.72
CA ASP A 55 4.32 5.42 3.60
C ASP A 55 3.81 5.42 5.05
N ILE A 56 3.24 6.55 5.50
CA ILE A 56 2.63 6.65 6.83
C ILE A 56 1.37 5.78 6.91
N TYR A 57 0.54 5.79 5.86
CA TYR A 57 -0.65 4.92 5.79
C TYR A 57 -0.27 3.45 5.89
N SER A 58 0.68 2.99 5.06
CA SER A 58 1.11 1.59 5.04
C SER A 58 1.69 1.16 6.39
N LEU A 59 2.49 2.02 7.03
CA LEU A 59 3.00 1.79 8.39
C LEU A 59 1.87 1.67 9.42
N GLY A 60 0.83 2.51 9.31
CA GLY A 60 -0.34 2.44 10.18
C GLY A 60 -1.09 1.11 10.06
N VAL A 61 -1.26 0.60 8.84
CA VAL A 61 -1.88 -0.72 8.60
C VAL A 61 -1.03 -1.85 9.20
N ILE A 62 0.30 -1.79 9.07
CA ILE A 62 1.22 -2.77 9.68
C ILE A 62 1.08 -2.76 11.21
N PHE A 63 1.06 -1.59 11.84
CA PHE A 63 0.89 -1.50 13.30
C PHE A 63 -0.50 -1.99 13.75
N TRP A 64 -1.53 -1.70 12.97
CA TRP A 64 -2.87 -2.24 13.22
C TRP A 64 -2.90 -3.77 13.13
N GLU A 65 -2.25 -4.36 12.13
CA GLU A 65 -2.16 -5.81 11.96
C GLU A 65 -1.43 -6.47 13.13
N ILE A 66 -0.28 -5.92 13.55
CA ILE A 66 0.48 -6.43 14.70
C ILE A 66 -0.32 -6.31 16.00
N SER A 67 -0.98 -5.17 16.23
CA SER A 67 -1.74 -4.93 17.47
C SER A 67 -3.04 -5.73 17.55
N SER A 68 -3.71 -5.96 16.41
CA SER A 68 -4.95 -6.73 16.36
C SER A 68 -4.72 -8.23 16.25
N GLY A 69 -3.56 -8.66 15.75
CA GLY A 69 -3.27 -10.05 15.40
C GLY A 69 -4.12 -10.57 14.24
N ARG A 70 -4.70 -9.68 13.43
CA ARG A 70 -5.61 -10.02 12.33
C ARG A 70 -5.09 -9.48 11.00
N PRO A 71 -5.17 -10.26 9.91
CA PRO A 71 -4.78 -9.77 8.60
C PRO A 71 -5.74 -8.67 8.14
N PRO A 72 -5.22 -7.59 7.52
CA PRO A 72 -6.03 -6.46 7.10
C PRO A 72 -7.07 -6.87 6.06
N PHE A 73 -8.32 -6.46 6.29
CA PHE A 73 -9.48 -6.73 5.42
C PHE A 73 -9.85 -8.22 5.24
N SER A 74 -9.55 -9.07 6.22
CA SER A 74 -10.01 -10.47 6.25
C SER A 74 -11.53 -10.60 6.29
N ASP A 75 -12.21 -9.68 6.97
CA ASP A 75 -13.67 -9.71 7.19
C ASP A 75 -14.46 -8.99 6.08
N GLN A 76 -13.80 -8.48 5.04
CA GLN A 76 -14.43 -7.69 3.98
C GLN A 76 -14.08 -8.21 2.56
N PRO A 77 -14.59 -9.39 2.18
CA PRO A 77 -14.36 -9.98 0.85
C PRO A 77 -14.84 -9.07 -0.29
N GLU A 78 -15.88 -8.27 -0.07
CA GLU A 78 -16.37 -7.31 -1.07
C GLU A 78 -15.37 -6.20 -1.42
N LEU A 79 -14.51 -5.80 -0.47
CA LEU A 79 -13.48 -4.79 -0.72
C LEU A 79 -12.30 -5.36 -1.53
N LYS A 80 -12.10 -6.68 -1.51
CA LYS A 80 -11.11 -7.32 -2.38
C LYS A 80 -11.62 -7.25 -3.83
N ASP A 81 -12.82 -7.78 -4.08
CA ASP A 81 -13.40 -7.86 -5.43
C ASP A 81 -13.62 -6.48 -6.09
N LYS A 82 -14.07 -5.47 -5.33
CA LYS A 82 -14.26 -4.10 -5.87
C LYS A 82 -12.94 -3.38 -6.19
N ARG A 83 -11.88 -3.61 -5.42
CA ARG A 83 -10.56 -3.01 -5.69
C ARG A 83 -9.90 -3.63 -6.92
N PHE A 84 -10.03 -4.95 -7.13
CA PHE A 84 -9.44 -5.64 -8.28
C PHE A 84 -10.15 -5.38 -9.61
N LYS A 85 -11.48 -5.24 -9.61
CA LYS A 85 -12.24 -4.89 -10.83
C LYS A 85 -11.79 -3.56 -11.46
N ASN A 86 -11.26 -2.63 -10.67
CA ASN A 86 -10.75 -1.35 -11.16
C ASN A 86 -9.37 -1.45 -11.86
N PHE A 87 -8.66 -2.59 -11.78
CA PHE A 87 -7.38 -2.81 -12.49
C PHE A 87 -7.51 -3.67 -13.75
N SER A 88 -8.65 -4.34 -13.97
CA SER A 88 -8.89 -5.16 -15.17
C SER A 88 -9.44 -4.36 -16.37
N TYR A 89 -9.65 -3.05 -16.21
CA TYR A 89 -10.08 -2.15 -17.28
C TYR A 89 -9.07 -1.01 -17.45
N SER A 90 -7.85 -1.35 -17.86
CA SER A 90 -6.86 -0.40 -18.41
C SER A 90 -6.01 -1.10 -19.46
#